data_AF-A0A7L3GU79-F1
#
_entry.id   AF-A0A7L3GU79-F1
#
_cell.length_a   1.000
_cell.length_b   1.000
_cell.length_c   1.000
_cell.angle_alpha   90.00
_cell.angle_beta   90.00
_cell.angle_gamma   90.00
#
_symmetry.space_group_name_H-M   'P 1'
#
loop_
_entity.id
_entity.type
_entity.pdbx_description
1 polymer ?
#
loop_
_entity_poly.entity_id
_entity_poly.type
_entity_poly.pdbx_seq_one_letter_code
_entity_poly.pdbx_strand_id
1 'polypeptide(L)'
;RFAEEYKKEPNRGYGMAVVNVFKKLLSPKCSDVFEPARAQFNGKGSYGNGGAMRVAGISLVYSDVQDVKKFAKLSAELTHANSLGYNGAILQALAVHLALQGELSKETFLEQLISHMEDVEADDKSLSDARALGFEDLPFSRRLKKIKEFLELSSVPKADVLFELGNGIAALRSVPTAIYSFLRCMEADPDIPDHYSNLQRTIIYCISLGGDTDTIATMAGAIAGAYYGEEQIPPSWEQSCEAFQETQKLANSLYELYCQRL
;
A
#
# COMPACT_ATOMS: atom_id res chain seq x y z
N ARG A 1 -6.55 6.33 -18.88
CA ARG A 1 -7.30 5.93 -17.66
C ARG A 1 -7.03 6.86 -16.47
N PHE A 2 -5.89 6.83 -15.75
CA PHE A 2 -5.70 7.72 -14.58
C PHE A 2 -5.98 9.21 -14.87
N ALA A 3 -5.43 9.73 -15.96
CA ALA A 3 -5.60 11.13 -16.32
C ALA A 3 -7.04 11.47 -16.76
N GLU A 4 -7.75 10.51 -17.36
CA GLU A 4 -9.16 10.65 -17.78
C GLU A 4 -10.09 10.61 -16.57
N GLU A 5 -9.82 9.74 -15.60
CA GLU A 5 -10.57 9.66 -14.34
C GLU A 5 -10.42 10.97 -13.55
N TYR A 6 -9.19 11.48 -13.43
CA TYR A 6 -8.96 12.80 -12.84
C TYR A 6 -9.73 13.91 -13.58
N LYS A 7 -9.77 13.87 -14.91
CA LYS A 7 -10.52 14.86 -15.71
C LYS A 7 -12.02 14.79 -15.43
N LYS A 8 -12.55 13.58 -15.23
CA LYS A 8 -13.98 13.33 -14.96
C LYS A 8 -14.36 13.76 -13.55
N GLU A 9 -13.56 13.41 -12.54
CA GLU A 9 -13.86 13.63 -11.13
C GLU A 9 -12.67 14.26 -10.36
N PRO A 10 -12.30 15.53 -10.65
CA PRO A 10 -11.07 16.13 -10.12
C PRO A 10 -11.09 16.42 -8.61
N ASN A 11 -12.28 16.45 -7.99
CA ASN A 11 -12.49 16.86 -6.60
C ASN A 11 -12.50 15.68 -5.60
N ARG A 12 -11.88 14.54 -5.96
CA ARG A 12 -11.77 13.34 -5.11
C ARG A 12 -10.62 13.37 -4.07
N GLY A 13 -10.04 14.55 -3.80
CA GLY A 13 -8.98 14.70 -2.80
C GLY A 13 -7.56 14.37 -3.27
N TYR A 14 -7.28 14.41 -4.58
CA TYR A 14 -5.94 14.15 -5.11
C TYR A 14 -4.87 15.11 -4.56
N GLY A 15 -3.69 14.57 -4.25
CA GLY A 15 -2.53 15.38 -3.88
C GLY A 15 -2.15 16.39 -4.96
N MET A 16 -1.85 17.63 -4.56
CA MET A 16 -1.60 18.74 -5.50
C MET A 16 -0.47 18.46 -6.51
N ALA A 17 0.55 17.71 -6.10
CA ALA A 17 1.69 17.40 -6.96
C ALA A 17 1.30 16.45 -8.11
N VAL A 18 0.47 15.43 -7.84
CA VAL A 18 0.07 14.43 -8.85
C VAL A 18 -0.91 15.01 -9.88
N VAL A 19 -1.65 16.07 -9.54
CA VAL A 19 -2.52 16.79 -10.49
C VAL A 19 -1.74 17.28 -11.72
N ASN A 20 -0.49 17.73 -11.54
CA ASN A 20 0.35 18.17 -12.66
C ASN A 20 0.73 17.01 -13.59
N VAL A 21 0.90 15.80 -13.04
CA VAL A 21 1.12 14.58 -13.83
C VAL A 21 -0.09 14.30 -14.70
N PHE A 22 -1.30 14.31 -14.13
CA PHE A 22 -2.52 14.06 -14.89
C PHE A 22 -2.74 15.08 -16.02
N LYS A 23 -2.50 16.37 -15.76
CA LYS A 23 -2.59 17.41 -16.79
C LYS A 23 -1.60 17.18 -17.93
N LYS A 24 -0.37 16.77 -17.63
CA LYS A 24 0.63 16.42 -18.64
C LYS A 24 0.23 15.17 -19.43
N LEU A 25 -0.28 14.13 -18.77
CA LEU A 25 -0.75 12.90 -19.42
C LEU A 25 -1.96 13.13 -20.36
N LEU A 26 -2.80 14.12 -20.09
CA LEU A 26 -3.89 14.52 -20.99
C LEU A 26 -3.41 15.31 -22.22
N SER A 27 -2.17 15.78 -22.22
CA SER A 27 -1.62 16.52 -23.35
C SER A 27 -1.35 15.58 -24.52
N PRO A 28 -1.81 15.90 -25.74
CA PRO A 28 -1.48 15.11 -26.93
C PRO A 28 0.02 15.14 -27.27
N LYS A 29 0.81 15.98 -26.58
CA LYS A 29 2.27 16.05 -26.71
C LYS A 29 3.01 15.05 -25.81
N CYS A 30 2.31 14.35 -24.91
CA CYS A 30 2.93 13.35 -24.05
C CYS A 30 3.16 12.06 -24.85
N SER A 31 4.41 11.80 -25.24
CA SER A 31 4.83 10.58 -25.92
C SER A 31 5.37 9.52 -24.97
N ASP A 32 5.96 9.94 -23.85
CA ASP A 32 6.44 9.08 -22.77
C ASP A 32 5.57 9.28 -21.53
N VAL A 33 4.79 8.25 -21.18
CA VAL A 33 3.85 8.27 -20.05
C VAL A 33 4.52 8.30 -18.67
N PHE A 34 5.83 8.02 -18.59
CA PHE A 34 6.58 8.06 -17.33
C PHE A 34 7.32 9.39 -17.12
N GLU A 35 7.55 10.18 -18.18
CA GLU A 35 8.22 11.49 -18.08
C GLU A 35 7.51 12.43 -17.10
N PRO A 36 6.17 12.57 -17.11
CA PRO A 36 5.49 13.49 -16.21
C PRO A 36 5.76 13.22 -14.73
N ALA A 37 5.87 11.95 -14.35
CA ALA A 37 6.20 11.55 -12.98
C ALA A 37 7.66 11.80 -12.63
N ARG A 38 8.59 11.51 -13.55
CA ARG A 38 10.03 11.79 -13.37
C ARG A 38 10.31 13.27 -13.20
N ALA A 39 9.56 14.14 -13.89
CA ALA A 39 9.72 15.59 -13.80
C ALA A 39 9.26 16.19 -12.46
N GLN A 40 8.53 15.46 -11.62
CA GLN A 40 8.08 15.98 -10.33
C GLN A 40 9.26 16.27 -9.38
N PHE A 41 9.08 17.25 -8.48
CA PHE A 41 10.03 17.59 -7.42
C PHE A 41 11.46 17.83 -7.93
N ASN A 42 11.60 18.65 -8.98
CA ASN A 42 12.87 18.97 -9.62
C ASN A 42 13.63 17.72 -10.12
N GLY A 43 12.91 16.76 -10.69
CA GLY A 43 13.49 15.52 -11.21
C GLY A 43 13.63 14.40 -10.18
N LYS A 44 13.31 14.65 -8.90
CA LYS A 44 13.46 13.64 -7.83
C LYS A 44 12.31 12.63 -7.77
N GLY A 45 11.16 12.96 -8.38
CA GLY A 45 9.95 12.15 -8.31
C GLY A 45 9.22 12.24 -6.95
N SER A 46 7.97 11.81 -6.92
CA SER A 46 7.16 11.74 -5.69
C SER A 46 7.52 10.51 -4.86
N TYR A 47 7.71 10.69 -3.55
CA TYR A 47 7.81 9.62 -2.54
C TYR A 47 6.49 9.36 -1.77
N GLY A 48 5.39 9.96 -2.22
CA GLY A 48 4.06 9.78 -1.63
C GLY A 48 3.55 8.33 -1.72
N ASN A 49 2.54 8.01 -0.91
CA ASN A 49 1.89 6.70 -0.88
C ASN A 49 0.83 6.48 -1.96
N GLY A 50 0.59 7.47 -2.83
CA GLY A 50 -0.43 7.37 -3.87
C GLY A 50 -0.21 6.23 -4.86
N GLY A 51 1.04 5.78 -5.04
CA GLY A 51 1.36 4.55 -5.76
C GLY A 51 0.84 3.30 -5.05
N ALA A 52 1.07 3.20 -3.75
CA ALA A 52 0.71 2.06 -2.92
C ALA A 52 -0.80 1.95 -2.67
N MET A 53 -1.49 3.08 -2.47
CA MET A 53 -2.94 3.11 -2.17
C MET A 53 -3.84 2.46 -3.23
N ARG A 54 -3.30 2.22 -4.44
CA ARG A 54 -4.04 1.69 -5.61
C ARG A 54 -3.47 0.38 -6.16
N VAL A 55 -2.47 -0.21 -5.51
CA VAL A 55 -1.65 -1.27 -6.11
C VAL A 55 -2.23 -2.68 -5.91
N ALA A 56 -3.17 -2.87 -4.99
CA ALA A 56 -3.68 -4.18 -4.60
C ALA A 56 -4.19 -5.03 -5.78
N GLY A 57 -4.81 -4.39 -6.78
CA GLY A 57 -5.29 -5.07 -7.99
C GLY A 57 -4.20 -5.77 -8.81
N ILE A 58 -2.92 -5.37 -8.68
CA ILE A 58 -1.81 -6.09 -9.31
C ILE A 58 -1.66 -7.49 -8.72
N SER A 59 -1.66 -7.60 -7.40
CA SER A 59 -1.51 -8.88 -6.69
C SER A 59 -2.72 -9.80 -6.83
N LEU A 60 -3.89 -9.26 -7.17
CA LEU A 60 -5.09 -10.04 -7.48
C LEU A 60 -5.03 -10.70 -8.88
N VAL A 61 -4.15 -10.24 -9.77
CA VAL A 61 -4.08 -10.71 -11.17
C VAL A 61 -2.82 -11.52 -11.45
N TYR A 62 -1.70 -11.17 -10.81
CA TYR A 62 -0.42 -11.83 -11.03
C TYR A 62 -0.09 -12.76 -9.86
N SER A 63 0.05 -14.06 -10.15
CA SER A 63 0.45 -15.09 -9.19
C SER A 63 1.97 -15.20 -9.02
N ASP A 64 2.75 -14.85 -10.04
CA ASP A 64 4.22 -14.86 -9.95
C ASP A 64 4.72 -13.61 -9.22
N VAL A 65 5.55 -13.81 -8.20
CA VAL A 65 6.06 -12.73 -7.35
C VAL A 65 6.94 -11.73 -8.11
N GLN A 66 7.65 -12.17 -9.16
CA GLN A 66 8.46 -11.26 -9.98
C GLN A 66 7.57 -10.34 -10.81
N ASP A 67 6.48 -10.87 -11.35
CA ASP A 67 5.46 -10.06 -12.03
C ASP A 67 4.76 -9.11 -11.07
N VAL A 68 4.43 -9.53 -9.84
CA VAL A 68 3.89 -8.63 -8.80
C VAL A 68 4.84 -7.46 -8.56
N LYS A 69 6.14 -7.71 -8.30
CA LYS A 69 7.14 -6.65 -8.11
C LYS A 69 7.24 -5.73 -9.33
N LYS A 70 7.35 -6.31 -10.52
CA LYS A 70 7.51 -5.59 -11.79
C LYS A 70 6.33 -4.69 -12.10
N PHE A 71 5.10 -5.21 -12.04
CA PHE A 71 3.91 -4.45 -12.40
C PHE A 71 3.46 -3.50 -11.29
N ALA A 72 3.74 -3.79 -10.02
CA ALA A 72 3.61 -2.82 -8.93
C ALA A 72 4.53 -1.61 -9.17
N LYS A 73 5.81 -1.85 -9.50
CA LYS A 73 6.76 -0.79 -9.85
C LYS A 73 6.28 0.06 -11.03
N LEU A 74 6.02 -0.58 -12.17
CA LEU A 74 5.60 0.12 -13.39
C LEU A 74 4.31 0.91 -13.20
N SER A 75 3.32 0.34 -12.51
CA SER A 75 2.05 1.06 -12.23
C SER A 75 2.23 2.24 -11.28
N ALA A 76 3.17 2.16 -10.33
CA ALA A 76 3.52 3.25 -9.43
C ALA A 76 4.27 4.37 -10.16
N GLU A 77 5.26 4.02 -11.01
CA GLU A 77 6.12 4.94 -11.76
C GLU A 77 5.35 5.90 -12.70
N LEU A 78 4.12 5.57 -13.08
CA LEU A 78 3.22 6.48 -13.79
C LEU A 78 2.95 7.79 -13.04
N THR A 79 3.13 7.82 -11.72
CA THR A 79 2.95 9.02 -10.89
C THR A 79 4.05 9.23 -9.83
N HIS A 80 4.76 8.18 -9.44
CA HIS A 80 5.74 8.16 -8.35
C HIS A 80 7.07 7.62 -8.85
N ALA A 81 7.96 8.50 -9.30
CA ALA A 81 9.25 8.12 -9.88
C ALA A 81 10.42 8.07 -8.86
N ASN A 82 10.18 8.44 -7.61
CA ASN A 82 11.14 8.25 -6.52
C ASN A 82 11.03 6.82 -5.99
N SER A 83 12.17 6.18 -5.67
CA SER A 83 12.19 4.82 -5.14
C SER A 83 11.38 4.65 -3.87
N LEU A 84 11.37 5.65 -2.98
CA LEU A 84 10.56 5.57 -1.77
C LEU A 84 9.06 5.49 -2.10
N GLY A 85 8.62 6.08 -3.21
CA GLY A 85 7.23 6.01 -3.68
C GLY A 85 6.90 4.64 -4.29
N TYR A 86 7.67 4.19 -5.29
CA TYR A 86 7.38 2.93 -5.97
C TYR A 86 7.76 1.68 -5.17
N ASN A 87 8.80 1.72 -4.32
CA ASN A 87 9.14 0.61 -3.42
C ASN A 87 8.07 0.42 -2.34
N GLY A 88 7.41 1.50 -1.89
CA GLY A 88 6.23 1.38 -1.04
C GLY A 88 5.06 0.70 -1.76
N ALA A 89 4.88 0.95 -3.05
CA ALA A 89 3.87 0.24 -3.84
C ALA A 89 4.23 -1.24 -4.05
N ILE A 90 5.50 -1.56 -4.27
CA ILE A 90 5.99 -2.95 -4.32
C ILE A 90 5.73 -3.64 -2.98
N LEU A 91 6.11 -3.02 -1.86
CA LEU A 91 5.88 -3.57 -0.52
C LEU A 91 4.39 -3.84 -0.25
N GLN A 92 3.52 -2.87 -0.56
CA GLN A 92 2.08 -3.05 -0.39
C GLN A 92 1.53 -4.19 -1.28
N ALA A 93 1.99 -4.29 -2.53
CA ALA A 93 1.58 -5.37 -3.42
C ALA A 93 2.06 -6.74 -2.90
N LEU A 94 3.29 -6.84 -2.42
CA LEU A 94 3.82 -8.05 -1.79
C LEU A 94 3.03 -8.44 -0.55
N ALA A 95 2.66 -7.48 0.31
CA ALA A 95 1.85 -7.76 1.49
C ALA A 95 0.47 -8.35 1.13
N VAL A 96 -0.20 -7.80 0.11
CA VAL A 96 -1.46 -8.36 -0.41
C VAL A 96 -1.22 -9.73 -1.04
N HIS A 97 -0.14 -9.90 -1.81
CA HIS A 97 0.20 -11.17 -2.45
C HIS A 97 0.41 -12.29 -1.43
N LEU A 98 1.15 -12.03 -0.35
CA LEU A 98 1.35 -12.99 0.75
C LEU A 98 0.05 -13.26 1.52
N ALA A 99 -0.79 -12.25 1.72
CA ALA A 99 -2.08 -12.41 2.37
C ALA A 99 -3.01 -13.37 1.59
N LEU A 100 -3.00 -13.31 0.25
CA LEU A 100 -3.79 -14.20 -0.61
C LEU A 100 -3.35 -15.67 -0.55
N GLN A 101 -2.12 -15.96 -0.14
CA GLN A 101 -1.63 -17.34 -0.02
C GLN A 101 -2.22 -18.08 1.18
N GLY A 102 -2.81 -17.35 2.14
CA GLY A 102 -3.39 -17.92 3.36
C GLY A 102 -2.34 -18.55 4.31
N GLU A 103 -2.77 -18.86 5.53
CA GLU A 103 -2.05 -19.73 6.50
C GLU A 103 -0.63 -19.31 6.94
N LEU A 104 -0.09 -18.19 6.48
CA LEU A 104 1.22 -17.70 6.92
C LEU A 104 1.17 -17.20 8.36
N SER A 105 2.15 -17.62 9.16
CA SER A 105 2.41 -17.03 10.47
C SER A 105 2.88 -15.58 10.32
N LYS A 106 2.67 -14.75 11.35
CA LYS A 106 3.16 -13.35 11.37
C LYS A 106 4.66 -13.26 11.11
N GLU A 107 5.42 -14.20 11.67
CA GLU A 107 6.86 -14.27 11.52
C GLU A 107 7.26 -14.58 10.08
N THR A 108 6.70 -15.64 9.48
CA THR A 108 6.96 -16.00 8.08
C THR A 108 6.54 -14.89 7.12
N PHE A 109 5.41 -14.25 7.37
CA PHE A 109 4.92 -13.12 6.57
C PHE A 109 5.95 -11.97 6.56
N LEU A 110 6.46 -11.59 7.73
CA LEU A 110 7.46 -10.52 7.84
C LEU A 110 8.81 -10.90 7.25
N GLU A 111 9.27 -12.14 7.47
CA GLU A 111 10.54 -12.62 6.93
C GLU A 111 10.56 -12.59 5.40
N GLN A 112 9.46 -13.02 4.77
CA GLN A 112 9.34 -12.95 3.31
C GLN A 112 9.29 -11.49 2.81
N LEU A 113 8.56 -10.60 3.48
CA LEU A 113 8.56 -9.17 3.12
C LEU A 113 9.94 -8.54 3.29
N ILE A 114 10.65 -8.82 4.38
CA ILE A 114 12.01 -8.32 4.63
C ILE A 114 12.94 -8.82 3.52
N SER A 115 12.95 -10.12 3.24
CA SER A 115 13.82 -10.71 2.22
C SER A 115 13.56 -10.09 0.84
N HIS A 116 12.29 -9.92 0.45
CA HIS A 116 11.95 -9.28 -0.80
C HIS A 116 12.32 -7.80 -0.86
N MET A 117 12.18 -7.06 0.24
CA MET A 117 12.51 -5.64 0.28
C MET A 117 14.01 -5.39 0.35
N GLU A 118 14.80 -6.26 0.99
CA GLU A 118 16.25 -6.16 0.96
C GLU A 118 16.79 -6.28 -0.47
N ASP A 119 16.23 -7.21 -1.26
CA ASP A 119 16.51 -7.35 -2.70
C ASP A 119 16.05 -6.12 -3.51
N VAL A 120 14.82 -5.64 -3.28
CA VAL A 120 14.25 -4.48 -3.99
C VAL A 120 14.99 -3.18 -3.67
N GLU A 121 15.44 -2.98 -2.43
CA GLU A 121 16.10 -1.76 -1.98
C GLU A 121 17.62 -1.74 -2.21
N ALA A 122 18.21 -2.88 -2.62
CA ALA A 122 19.65 -2.99 -2.87
C ALA A 122 20.13 -2.29 -4.15
N ASP A 123 19.22 -1.85 -5.03
CA ASP A 123 19.61 -1.18 -6.27
C ASP A 123 20.14 0.25 -6.04
N ASP A 124 21.08 0.69 -6.89
CA ASP A 124 21.77 1.98 -6.76
C ASP A 124 20.81 3.19 -6.68
N LYS A 125 19.69 3.15 -7.40
CA LYS A 125 18.70 4.23 -7.38
C LYS A 125 17.97 4.24 -6.05
N SER A 126 17.58 3.09 -5.53
CA SER A 126 16.95 2.96 -4.21
C SER A 126 17.81 3.55 -3.10
N LEU A 127 19.10 3.18 -3.08
CA LEU A 127 20.07 3.71 -2.11
C LEU A 127 20.27 5.23 -2.27
N SER A 128 20.40 5.71 -3.51
CA SER A 128 20.61 7.14 -3.78
C SER A 128 19.42 8.00 -3.36
N ASP A 129 18.20 7.60 -3.73
CA ASP A 129 16.96 8.32 -3.40
C ASP A 129 16.73 8.37 -1.87
N ALA A 130 17.02 7.28 -1.14
CA ALA A 130 16.90 7.23 0.32
C ALA A 130 17.88 8.21 1.00
N ARG A 131 19.17 8.15 0.64
CA ARG A 131 20.22 9.02 1.19
C ARG A 131 19.95 10.49 0.87
N ALA A 132 19.44 10.80 -0.33
CA ALA A 132 19.08 12.15 -0.74
C ALA A 132 17.96 12.79 0.11
N LEU A 133 17.20 11.97 0.84
CA LEU A 133 16.16 12.38 1.78
C LEU A 133 16.57 12.24 3.24
N GLY A 134 17.85 11.92 3.51
CA GLY A 134 18.41 11.78 4.85
C GLY A 134 18.06 10.46 5.54
N PHE A 135 17.57 9.48 4.79
CA PHE A 135 17.36 8.13 5.32
C PHE A 135 18.62 7.28 5.15
N GLU A 136 18.78 6.32 6.05
CA GLU A 136 19.75 5.25 5.87
C GLU A 136 19.27 4.23 4.82
N ASP A 137 20.20 3.41 4.35
CA ASP A 137 19.95 2.37 3.35
C ASP A 137 18.91 1.34 3.82
N LEU A 138 18.13 0.82 2.87
CA LEU A 138 17.05 -0.16 3.09
C LEU A 138 15.96 0.33 4.07
N PRO A 139 15.39 1.54 3.88
CA PRO A 139 14.50 2.15 4.86
C PRO A 139 13.17 1.41 5.08
N PHE A 140 12.64 0.68 4.09
CA PHE A 140 11.46 -0.18 4.28
C PHE A 140 11.82 -1.44 5.05
N SER A 141 12.92 -2.11 4.69
CA SER A 141 13.42 -3.31 5.38
C SER A 141 13.66 -3.04 6.86
N ARG A 142 14.22 -1.87 7.20
CA ARG A 142 14.41 -1.43 8.60
C ARG A 142 13.08 -1.26 9.35
N ARG A 143 12.05 -0.68 8.71
CA ARG A 143 10.72 -0.57 9.33
C ARG A 143 10.05 -1.93 9.51
N LEU A 144 10.22 -2.86 8.56
CA LEU A 144 9.72 -4.22 8.71
C LEU A 144 10.41 -4.95 9.88
N LYS A 145 11.72 -4.75 10.08
CA LYS A 145 12.43 -5.26 11.27
C LYS A 145 11.89 -4.64 12.56
N LYS A 146 11.62 -3.33 12.58
CA LYS A 146 10.97 -2.66 13.72
C LYS A 146 9.56 -3.21 13.99
N ILE A 147 8.81 -3.58 12.94
CA ILE A 147 7.51 -4.25 13.09
C ILE A 147 7.68 -5.63 13.74
N LYS A 148 8.71 -6.40 13.36
CA LYS A 148 9.04 -7.68 14.01
C LYS A 148 9.28 -7.47 15.51
N GLU A 149 10.11 -6.49 15.89
CA GLU A 149 10.36 -6.12 17.30
C GLU A 149 9.05 -5.75 18.04
N PHE A 150 8.18 -4.95 17.43
CA PHE A 150 6.92 -4.53 18.05
C PHE A 150 5.94 -5.69 18.29
N LEU A 151 5.90 -6.69 17.41
CA LEU A 151 4.99 -7.83 17.55
C LEU A 151 5.47 -8.84 18.60
N GLU A 152 6.71 -8.77 19.05
CA GLU A 152 7.24 -9.57 20.18
C GLU A 152 6.86 -8.96 21.54
N LEU A 153 6.47 -7.68 21.57
CA LEU A 153 6.06 -6.99 22.78
C LEU A 153 4.59 -7.29 23.11
N SER A 154 4.29 -7.42 24.40
CA SER A 154 2.92 -7.64 24.88
C SER A 154 2.00 -6.44 24.65
N SER A 155 2.57 -5.23 24.59
CA SER A 155 1.86 -4.00 24.29
C SER A 155 2.82 -2.97 23.72
N VAL A 156 2.34 -2.20 22.73
CA VAL A 156 3.08 -1.11 22.10
C VAL A 156 2.20 0.15 22.13
N PRO A 157 2.62 1.22 22.81
CA PRO A 157 1.92 2.49 22.78
C PRO A 157 1.77 3.02 21.35
N LYS A 158 0.59 3.55 21.00
CA LYS A 158 0.37 4.15 19.67
C LYS A 158 1.40 5.25 19.37
N ALA A 159 1.84 6.02 20.38
CA ALA A 159 2.87 7.04 20.22
C ALA A 159 4.19 6.47 19.65
N ASP A 160 4.59 5.27 20.06
CA ASP A 160 5.82 4.63 19.61
C ASP A 160 5.66 4.09 18.18
N VAL A 161 4.48 3.55 17.86
CA VAL A 161 4.10 3.18 16.48
C VAL A 161 4.21 4.39 15.55
N LEU A 162 3.66 5.54 15.96
CA LEU A 162 3.69 6.77 15.18
C LEU A 162 5.10 7.35 15.05
N PHE A 163 5.90 7.25 16.10
CA PHE A 163 7.27 7.73 16.09
C PHE A 163 8.13 6.92 15.09
N GLU A 164 8.09 5.59 15.21
CA GLU A 164 8.94 4.68 14.43
C GLU A 164 8.44 4.45 13.01
N LEU A 165 7.14 4.16 12.84
CA LEU A 165 6.57 3.78 11.55
C LEU A 165 5.98 5.01 10.84
N GLY A 166 5.32 5.90 11.58
CA GLY A 166 4.63 7.08 11.03
C GLY A 166 3.16 6.84 10.70
N ASN A 167 2.48 7.92 10.34
CA ASN A 167 1.08 7.92 9.90
C ASN A 167 0.85 8.99 8.82
N GLY A 168 1.83 9.23 7.94
CA GLY A 168 1.81 10.36 7.00
C GLY A 168 1.71 9.93 5.54
N ILE A 169 1.51 10.92 4.67
CA ILE A 169 1.34 10.76 3.21
C ILE A 169 2.54 10.16 2.46
N ALA A 170 3.70 10.04 3.11
CA ALA A 170 4.87 9.39 2.51
C ALA A 170 4.66 7.87 2.54
N ALA A 171 4.97 7.18 1.45
CA ALA A 171 4.87 5.73 1.37
C ALA A 171 5.62 5.04 2.51
N LEU A 172 6.83 5.53 2.81
CA LEU A 172 7.67 5.05 3.89
C LEU A 172 7.08 5.28 5.29
N ARG A 173 6.13 6.22 5.44
CA ARG A 173 5.45 6.55 6.71
C ARG A 173 3.99 6.10 6.77
N SER A 174 3.58 5.20 5.89
CA SER A 174 2.20 4.69 5.82
C SER A 174 2.11 3.22 5.46
N VAL A 175 2.88 2.74 4.47
CA VAL A 175 2.83 1.32 4.05
C VAL A 175 3.26 0.38 5.18
N PRO A 176 4.39 0.61 5.88
CA PRO A 176 4.76 -0.25 7.02
C PRO A 176 3.73 -0.18 8.14
N THR A 177 3.16 1.00 8.39
CA THR A 177 2.10 1.18 9.41
C THR A 177 0.85 0.39 9.07
N ALA A 178 0.44 0.34 7.80
CA ALA A 178 -0.69 -0.48 7.36
C ALA A 178 -0.42 -1.98 7.57
N ILE A 179 0.80 -2.45 7.26
CA ILE A 179 1.23 -3.84 7.50
C ILE A 179 1.23 -4.16 9.00
N TYR A 180 1.79 -3.27 9.82
CA TYR A 180 1.78 -3.42 11.27
C TYR A 180 0.35 -3.52 11.81
N SER A 181 -0.55 -2.63 11.40
CA SER A 181 -1.95 -2.65 11.83
C SER A 181 -2.63 -3.98 11.50
N PHE A 182 -2.44 -4.50 10.29
CA PHE A 182 -2.96 -5.82 9.91
C PHE A 182 -2.44 -6.92 10.85
N LEU A 183 -1.12 -7.02 11.02
CA LEU A 183 -0.49 -8.07 11.84
C LEU A 183 -0.86 -7.94 13.33
N ARG A 184 -0.91 -6.71 13.86
CA ARG A 184 -1.31 -6.41 15.24
C ARG A 184 -2.75 -6.82 15.51
N CYS A 185 -3.64 -6.60 14.54
CA CYS A 185 -5.08 -6.86 14.68
C CYS A 185 -5.51 -8.29 14.31
N MET A 186 -4.57 -9.18 13.97
CA MET A 186 -4.86 -10.63 13.93
C MET A 186 -5.23 -11.18 15.32
N GLU A 187 -4.80 -10.48 16.38
CA GLU A 187 -5.14 -10.78 17.77
C GLU A 187 -6.10 -9.73 18.33
N ALA A 188 -6.66 -10.03 19.51
CA ALA A 188 -7.52 -9.11 20.24
C ALA A 188 -6.78 -7.81 20.59
N ASP A 189 -7.52 -6.72 20.69
CA ASP A 189 -7.03 -5.44 21.17
C ASP A 189 -7.92 -5.00 22.33
N PRO A 190 -7.38 -4.76 23.54
CA PRO A 190 -8.19 -4.42 24.71
C PRO A 190 -9.00 -3.12 24.56
N ASP A 191 -8.59 -2.24 23.62
CA ASP A 191 -9.29 -0.99 23.35
C ASP A 191 -10.37 -1.14 22.25
N ILE A 192 -10.48 -2.30 21.60
CA ILE A 192 -11.44 -2.56 20.52
C ILE A 192 -12.37 -3.72 20.92
N PRO A 193 -13.69 -3.50 21.02
CA PRO A 193 -14.64 -4.53 21.43
C PRO A 193 -14.54 -5.84 20.63
N ASP A 194 -14.59 -6.98 21.32
CA ASP A 194 -14.41 -8.32 20.73
C ASP A 194 -15.47 -8.74 19.71
N HIS A 195 -16.60 -8.02 19.63
CA HIS A 195 -17.64 -8.30 18.63
C HIS A 195 -17.25 -7.87 17.20
N TYR A 196 -16.19 -7.06 17.06
CA TYR A 196 -15.64 -6.71 15.75
C TYR A 196 -14.74 -7.82 15.21
N SER A 197 -14.95 -8.18 13.94
CA SER A 197 -14.08 -9.11 13.20
C SER A 197 -12.64 -8.59 13.12
N ASN A 198 -11.69 -9.44 12.75
CA ASN A 198 -10.28 -9.03 12.61
C ASN A 198 -10.11 -7.97 11.50
N LEU A 199 -10.89 -8.07 10.42
CA LEU A 199 -10.94 -7.04 9.37
C LEU A 199 -11.42 -5.69 9.93
N GLN A 200 -12.54 -5.68 10.65
CA GLN A 200 -13.07 -4.46 11.26
C GLN A 200 -12.08 -3.87 12.27
N ARG A 201 -11.48 -4.72 13.12
CA ARG A 201 -10.46 -4.33 14.10
C ARG A 201 -9.26 -3.66 13.41
N THR A 202 -8.80 -4.21 12.29
CA THR A 202 -7.69 -3.65 11.50
C THR A 202 -8.00 -2.23 11.01
N ILE A 203 -9.19 -2.03 10.44
CA ILE A 203 -9.62 -0.70 9.94
C ILE A 203 -9.77 0.30 11.10
N ILE A 204 -10.42 -0.11 12.20
CA ILE A 204 -10.61 0.73 13.41
C ILE A 204 -9.24 1.15 13.97
N TYR A 205 -8.31 0.20 14.08
CA TYR A 205 -6.97 0.47 14.59
C TYR A 205 -6.24 1.49 13.72
N CYS A 206 -6.22 1.31 12.39
CA CYS A 206 -5.62 2.28 11.46
C CYS A 206 -6.18 3.69 11.63
N ILE A 207 -7.50 3.83 11.69
CA ILE A 207 -8.15 5.15 11.85
C ILE A 207 -7.76 5.77 13.19
N SER A 208 -7.64 4.97 14.25
CA SER A 208 -7.24 5.43 15.58
C SER A 208 -5.80 5.93 15.67
N LEU A 209 -4.94 5.62 14.69
CA LEU A 209 -3.58 6.16 14.59
C LEU A 209 -3.55 7.60 14.05
N GLY A 210 -4.65 8.10 13.50
CA GLY A 210 -4.73 9.44 12.92
C GLY A 210 -3.81 9.64 11.70
N GLY A 211 -3.59 10.90 11.32
CA GLY A 211 -2.77 11.24 10.15
C GLY A 211 -3.48 10.95 8.83
N ASP A 212 -2.81 10.25 7.93
CA ASP A 212 -3.32 9.88 6.59
C ASP A 212 -4.20 8.61 6.67
N THR A 213 -5.31 8.75 7.40
CA THR A 213 -6.13 7.61 7.86
C THR A 213 -6.81 6.86 6.72
N ASP A 214 -7.26 7.55 5.68
CA ASP A 214 -7.89 6.95 4.51
C ASP A 214 -6.93 6.02 3.77
N THR A 215 -5.70 6.48 3.53
CA THR A 215 -4.70 5.72 2.78
C THR A 215 -4.12 4.57 3.61
N ILE A 216 -3.89 4.77 4.90
CA ILE A 216 -3.40 3.69 5.78
C ILE A 216 -4.50 2.63 5.96
N ALA A 217 -5.76 3.03 6.15
CA ALA A 217 -6.87 2.09 6.29
C ALA A 217 -7.18 1.34 4.98
N THR A 218 -7.12 1.98 3.81
CA THR A 218 -7.32 1.27 2.52
C THR A 218 -6.23 0.24 2.26
N MET A 219 -4.96 0.57 2.56
CA MET A 219 -3.85 -0.37 2.39
C MET A 219 -3.94 -1.55 3.37
N ALA A 220 -4.22 -1.29 4.65
CA ALA A 220 -4.39 -2.35 5.65
C ALA A 220 -5.63 -3.20 5.37
N GLY A 221 -6.73 -2.56 4.95
CA GLY A 221 -7.98 -3.23 4.55
C GLY A 221 -7.80 -4.11 3.32
N ALA A 222 -6.97 -3.73 2.35
CA ALA A 222 -6.64 -4.58 1.22
C ALA A 222 -5.87 -5.85 1.64
N ILE A 223 -4.93 -5.73 2.57
CA ILE A 223 -4.18 -6.88 3.12
C ILE A 223 -5.14 -7.77 3.93
N ALA A 224 -5.92 -7.18 4.84
CA ALA A 224 -6.87 -7.90 5.69
C ALA A 224 -7.98 -8.59 4.87
N GLY A 225 -8.54 -7.91 3.86
CA GLY A 225 -9.57 -8.47 2.99
C GLY A 225 -9.04 -9.64 2.14
N ALA A 226 -7.81 -9.54 1.64
CA ALA A 226 -7.16 -10.66 0.96
C ALA A 226 -6.92 -11.87 1.88
N TYR A 227 -6.59 -11.64 3.15
CA TYR A 227 -6.30 -12.69 4.12
C TYR A 227 -7.56 -13.35 4.70
N TYR A 228 -8.57 -12.56 5.06
CA TYR A 228 -9.78 -13.03 5.76
C TYR A 228 -10.94 -13.35 4.82
N GLY A 229 -10.90 -12.87 3.58
CA GLY A 229 -11.97 -13.04 2.61
C GLY A 229 -13.20 -12.16 2.86
N GLU A 230 -14.18 -12.28 1.97
CA GLU A 230 -15.42 -11.50 2.01
C GLU A 230 -16.29 -11.80 3.24
N GLU A 231 -16.12 -12.97 3.86
CA GLU A 231 -16.87 -13.39 5.06
C GLU A 231 -16.71 -12.43 6.24
N GLN A 232 -15.58 -11.70 6.31
CA GLN A 232 -15.34 -10.72 7.37
C GLN A 232 -15.73 -9.29 6.99
N ILE A 233 -16.31 -9.06 5.81
CA ILE A 233 -16.82 -7.77 5.38
C ILE A 233 -18.29 -7.66 5.83
N PRO A 234 -18.61 -6.82 6.83
CA PRO A 234 -19.98 -6.69 7.30
C PRO A 234 -20.86 -6.00 6.24
N PRO A 235 -22.07 -6.50 5.94
CA PRO A 235 -22.96 -5.87 4.97
C PRO A 235 -23.24 -4.39 5.28
N SER A 236 -23.37 -4.03 6.56
CA SER A 236 -23.60 -2.64 6.97
C SER A 236 -22.42 -1.71 6.64
N TRP A 237 -21.20 -2.22 6.59
CA TRP A 237 -20.01 -1.44 6.27
C TRP A 237 -19.86 -1.28 4.76
N GLU A 238 -19.91 -2.38 3.99
CA GLU A 238 -19.78 -2.28 2.53
C GLU A 238 -20.91 -1.47 1.89
N GLN A 239 -22.16 -1.63 2.35
CA GLN A 239 -23.30 -0.88 1.81
C GLN A 239 -23.27 0.61 2.15
N SER A 240 -22.42 1.01 3.12
CA SER A 240 -22.17 2.42 3.44
C SER A 240 -21.13 3.06 2.51
N CYS A 241 -20.40 2.28 1.72
CA CYS A 241 -19.39 2.77 0.79
C CYS A 241 -20.03 3.12 -0.56
N GLU A 242 -19.72 4.33 -1.06
CA GLU A 242 -20.01 4.68 -2.45
C GLU A 242 -19.37 3.65 -3.40
N ALA A 243 -20.11 3.24 -4.44
CA ALA A 243 -19.64 2.32 -5.48
C ALA A 243 -19.25 0.89 -5.00
N PHE A 244 -19.80 0.42 -3.88
CA PHE A 244 -19.51 -0.94 -3.40
C PHE A 244 -19.94 -2.03 -4.40
N GLN A 245 -21.06 -1.84 -5.10
CA GLN A 245 -21.55 -2.79 -6.12
C GLN A 245 -20.62 -2.84 -7.34
N GLU A 246 -20.11 -1.70 -7.79
CA GLU A 246 -19.11 -1.61 -8.84
C GLU A 246 -17.80 -2.27 -8.40
N THR A 247 -17.39 -2.09 -7.15
CA THR A 247 -16.20 -2.72 -6.56
C THR A 247 -16.32 -4.24 -6.56
N GLN A 248 -17.46 -4.80 -6.16
CA GLN A 248 -17.72 -6.24 -6.23
C GLN A 248 -17.66 -6.78 -7.67
N LYS A 249 -18.25 -6.06 -8.65
CA LYS A 249 -18.15 -6.43 -10.07
C LYS A 249 -16.71 -6.42 -10.59
N LEU A 250 -15.93 -5.43 -10.20
CA LEU A 250 -14.51 -5.33 -10.55
C LEU A 250 -13.71 -6.47 -9.93
N ALA A 251 -13.96 -6.81 -8.66
CA ALA A 251 -13.31 -7.94 -7.99
C ALA A 251 -13.57 -9.27 -8.73
N ASN A 252 -14.84 -9.53 -9.11
CA ASN A 252 -15.20 -10.71 -9.91
C ASN A 252 -14.49 -10.73 -11.28
N SER A 253 -14.42 -9.57 -11.95
CA SER A 253 -13.71 -9.45 -13.24
C SER A 253 -12.20 -9.69 -13.10
N LEU A 254 -11.59 -9.26 -11.99
CA LEU A 254 -10.19 -9.54 -11.70
C LEU A 254 -9.96 -11.02 -11.39
N TYR A 255 -10.88 -11.66 -10.68
CA TYR A 255 -10.83 -13.11 -10.44
C TYR A 255 -10.90 -13.91 -11.74
N GLU A 256 -11.80 -13.56 -12.66
CA GLU A 256 -11.84 -14.15 -14.00
C GLU A 256 -10.51 -13.99 -14.74
N LEU A 257 -9.89 -12.81 -14.67
CA LEU A 257 -8.60 -12.53 -15.29
C LEU A 257 -7.45 -13.33 -14.65
N TYR A 258 -7.49 -13.52 -13.33
CA TYR A 258 -6.55 -14.37 -12.60
C TYR A 258 -6.66 -15.83 -13.06
N CYS A 259 -7.89 -16.38 -13.12
CA CYS A 259 -8.12 -17.75 -13.58
C CYS A 259 -7.66 -17.98 -15.02
N GLN A 260 -7.75 -16.98 -15.90
CA GLN A 260 -7.24 -17.05 -17.28
C GLN A 260 -5.71 -17.10 -17.39
N ARG A 261 -4.99 -16.78 -16.30
CA ARG A 261 -3.52 -16.71 -16.26
C ARG A 261 -2.88 -17.92 -15.55
N LEU A 262 -3.67 -18.76 -14.89
CA LEU A 262 -3.24 -20.07 -14.36
C LEU A 262 -3.04 -21.08 -15.49
#